data_AF-A0A1B4XHW4-F1
#
_entry.id   AF-A0A1B4XHW4-F1
#
_cell.length_a   1.000
_cell.length_b   1.000
_cell.length_c   1.000
_cell.angle_alpha   90.00
_cell.angle_beta   90.00
_cell.angle_gamma   90.00
#
_symmetry.space_group_name_H-M   'P 1'
#
loop_
_entity.id
_entity.type
_entity.pdbx_description
1 polymer ?
#
loop_
_entity_poly.entity_id
_entity_poly.type
_entity_poly.pdbx_seq_one_letter_code
_entity_poly.pdbx_strand_id
1 'polypeptide(L)'
;MEKEYFTILIHLGAAVLAGGFIGLERTYHGRPAGFRTHTLVCTASSLLMLLTVYQWELLKGVPLETVRVDPTRMAQGIMTGIGFLGAGVIMKEGLTVRGLTTAASIWITASIGILLGIGFYFPAIVATLLTLGTLSLFRWIEAIMPSQYYARLHVRFKRQDLLPEPELRDLITAHGFSVANLSYQLADEGKVFEYQMTVRVGNRDSYRRLAETLTGREQVLEFHIYPTGD
;
A
#
# COMPACT_ATOMS: atom_id res chain seq x y z
N MET A 1 -42.51 -5.76 5.15
CA MET A 1 -41.63 -6.53 6.06
C MET A 1 -40.94 -7.71 5.39
N GLU A 2 -41.61 -8.80 4.98
CA GLU A 2 -40.87 -9.97 4.42
C GLU A 2 -40.02 -9.64 3.18
N LYS A 3 -40.55 -8.86 2.23
CA LYS A 3 -39.80 -8.42 1.03
C LYS A 3 -38.62 -7.49 1.37
N GLU A 4 -38.77 -6.65 2.40
CA GLU A 4 -37.71 -5.74 2.87
C GLU A 4 -36.58 -6.53 3.52
N TYR A 5 -36.90 -7.50 4.39
CA TYR A 5 -35.90 -8.38 4.99
C TYR A 5 -35.12 -9.17 3.95
N PHE A 6 -35.81 -9.70 2.93
CA PHE A 6 -35.14 -10.38 1.82
C PHE A 6 -34.18 -9.44 1.07
N THR A 7 -34.59 -8.19 0.83
CA THR A 7 -33.75 -7.19 0.16
C THR A 7 -32.53 -6.80 1.00
N ILE A 8 -32.70 -6.65 2.32
CA ILE A 8 -31.61 -6.43 3.27
C ILE A 8 -30.61 -7.59 3.23
N LEU A 9 -31.09 -8.83 3.22
CA LEU A 9 -30.23 -10.01 3.10
C LEU A 9 -29.45 -10.02 1.78
N ILE A 10 -30.04 -9.57 0.67
CA ILE A 10 -29.32 -9.44 -0.59
C ILE A 10 -28.24 -8.35 -0.51
N HIS A 11 -28.54 -7.17 0.05
CA HIS A 11 -27.53 -6.11 0.22
C HIS A 11 -26.32 -6.61 1.03
N LEU A 12 -26.59 -7.22 2.19
CA LEU A 12 -25.54 -7.72 3.07
C LEU A 12 -24.80 -8.93 2.48
N GLY A 13 -25.53 -9.85 1.84
CA GLY A 13 -24.93 -11.00 1.15
C GLY A 13 -24.02 -10.58 0.01
N ALA A 14 -24.45 -9.60 -0.81
CA ALA A 14 -23.63 -9.04 -1.86
C ALA A 14 -22.38 -8.34 -1.29
N ALA A 15 -22.49 -7.63 -0.17
CA ALA A 15 -21.35 -6.98 0.49
C ALA A 15 -20.34 -8.01 1.04
N VAL A 16 -20.82 -9.10 1.63
CA VAL A 16 -19.99 -10.22 2.07
C VAL A 16 -19.24 -10.84 0.89
N LEU A 17 -19.92 -11.08 -0.24
CA LEU A 17 -19.30 -11.65 -1.43
C LEU A 17 -18.27 -10.71 -2.06
N ALA A 18 -18.61 -9.43 -2.26
CA ALA A 18 -17.72 -8.45 -2.86
C ALA A 18 -16.47 -8.21 -2.00
N GLY A 19 -16.66 -7.89 -0.71
CA GLY A 19 -15.56 -7.73 0.23
C GLY A 19 -14.76 -9.02 0.43
N GLY A 20 -15.44 -10.17 0.37
CA GLY A 20 -14.83 -11.49 0.43
C GLY A 20 -13.91 -11.76 -0.76
N PHE A 21 -14.34 -11.51 -2.00
CA PHE A 21 -13.49 -11.73 -3.18
C PHE A 21 -12.25 -10.84 -3.17
N ILE A 22 -12.39 -9.55 -2.84
CA ILE A 22 -11.23 -8.65 -2.73
C ILE A 22 -10.31 -9.17 -1.61
N GLY A 23 -10.87 -9.50 -0.44
CA GLY A 23 -10.10 -10.01 0.68
C GLY A 23 -9.43 -11.37 0.44
N LEU A 24 -10.03 -12.25 -0.38
CA LEU A 24 -9.43 -13.53 -0.79
C LEU A 24 -8.18 -13.28 -1.62
N GLU A 25 -8.26 -12.39 -2.62
CA GLU A 25 -7.10 -11.97 -3.41
C GLU A 25 -5.98 -11.47 -2.50
N ARG A 26 -6.30 -10.59 -1.55
CA ARG A 26 -5.30 -10.06 -0.60
C ARG A 26 -4.68 -11.14 0.28
N THR A 27 -5.49 -12.07 0.78
CA THR A 27 -5.02 -13.18 1.65
C THR A 27 -4.15 -14.14 0.89
N TYR A 28 -4.56 -14.50 -0.33
CA TYR A 28 -3.80 -15.37 -1.23
C TYR A 28 -2.40 -14.80 -1.51
N HIS A 29 -2.28 -13.47 -1.59
CA HIS A 29 -1.01 -12.78 -1.79
C HIS A 29 -0.30 -12.36 -0.49
N GLY A 30 -0.69 -12.90 0.67
CA GLY A 30 -0.01 -12.69 1.94
C GLY A 30 -0.04 -11.23 2.44
N ARG A 31 -1.05 -10.46 2.05
CA ARG A 31 -1.15 -9.03 2.41
C ARG A 31 -1.72 -8.88 3.84
N PRO A 32 -1.32 -7.85 4.61
CA PRO A 32 -1.67 -7.71 6.03
C PRO A 32 -3.19 -7.65 6.32
N ALA A 33 -3.93 -6.90 5.50
CA ALA A 33 -5.39 -6.91 5.55
C ALA A 33 -5.92 -7.87 4.48
N GLY A 34 -6.58 -8.94 4.93
CA GLY A 34 -7.04 -10.03 4.08
C GLY A 34 -8.57 -10.21 4.13
N PHE A 35 -8.99 -11.46 4.03
CA PHE A 35 -10.38 -11.89 3.83
C PHE A 35 -11.32 -11.33 4.88
N ARG A 36 -10.99 -11.53 6.15
CA ARG A 36 -11.82 -11.08 7.28
C ARG A 36 -11.97 -9.56 7.29
N THR A 37 -10.88 -8.83 7.09
CA THR A 37 -10.89 -7.36 7.13
C THR A 37 -11.78 -6.78 6.04
N HIS A 38 -11.60 -7.20 4.79
CA HIS A 38 -12.38 -6.65 3.67
C HIS A 38 -13.84 -7.05 3.72
N THR A 39 -14.14 -8.30 4.11
CA THR A 39 -15.53 -8.76 4.31
C THR A 39 -16.23 -7.92 5.37
N LEU A 40 -15.61 -7.71 6.54
CA LEU A 40 -16.18 -6.93 7.63
C LEU A 40 -16.34 -5.46 7.27
N VAL A 41 -15.37 -4.85 6.59
CA VAL A 41 -15.44 -3.45 6.16
C VAL A 41 -16.57 -3.25 5.15
N CYS A 42 -16.66 -4.09 4.12
CA CYS A 42 -17.73 -3.99 3.11
C CYS A 42 -19.10 -4.18 3.74
N THR A 43 -19.24 -5.19 4.60
CA THR A 43 -20.50 -5.50 5.29
C THR A 43 -20.92 -4.40 6.25
N ALA A 44 -19.98 -3.86 7.05
CA ALA A 44 -20.27 -2.75 7.97
C ALA A 44 -20.69 -1.48 7.22
N SER A 45 -20.01 -1.13 6.12
CA SER A 45 -20.41 0.00 5.27
C SER A 45 -21.81 -0.19 4.68
N SER A 46 -22.13 -1.41 4.20
CA SER A 46 -23.47 -1.74 3.72
C SER A 46 -24.51 -1.62 4.83
N LEU A 47 -24.22 -2.18 6.02
CA LEU A 47 -25.11 -2.16 7.18
C LEU A 47 -25.43 -0.74 7.62
N LEU A 48 -24.43 0.15 7.68
CA LEU A 48 -24.62 1.55 8.05
C LEU A 48 -25.46 2.31 7.01
N MET A 49 -25.31 1.99 5.73
CA MET A 49 -26.15 2.59 4.69
C MET A 49 -27.61 2.11 4.74
N LEU A 50 -27.88 0.89 5.19
CA LEU A 50 -29.26 0.43 5.42
C LEU A 50 -30.01 1.32 6.43
N LEU A 51 -29.32 1.89 7.43
CA LEU A 51 -29.94 2.85 8.36
C LEU A 51 -30.51 4.07 7.62
N THR A 52 -29.86 4.51 6.55
CA THR A 52 -30.31 5.67 5.76
C THR A 52 -31.45 5.31 4.81
N VAL A 53 -31.42 4.10 4.24
CA VAL A 53 -32.44 3.61 3.30
C VAL A 53 -33.74 3.30 4.03
N TYR A 54 -33.65 2.63 5.18
CA TYR A 54 -34.79 2.15 5.96
C TYR A 54 -35.16 3.07 7.13
N GLN A 55 -34.64 4.31 7.16
CA GLN A 55 -34.90 5.29 8.22
C GLN A 55 -36.40 5.52 8.49
N TRP A 56 -37.23 5.41 7.45
CA TRP A 56 -38.67 5.62 7.53
C TRP A 56 -39.39 4.52 8.31
N GLU A 57 -38.85 3.29 8.28
CA GLU A 57 -39.38 2.19 9.07
C GLU A 57 -39.03 2.33 10.57
N LEU A 58 -37.89 2.93 10.89
CA LEU A 58 -37.47 3.19 12.27
C LEU A 58 -38.20 4.40 12.89
N LEU A 59 -38.50 5.44 12.12
CA LEU A 59 -39.04 6.72 12.60
C LEU A 59 -40.54 6.89 12.33
N LYS A 60 -41.29 5.79 12.27
CA LYS A 60 -42.75 5.81 12.03
C LYS A 60 -43.44 6.79 12.99
N GLY A 61 -44.12 7.79 12.44
CA GLY A 61 -44.88 8.79 13.20
C GLY A 61 -44.18 10.14 13.39
N VAL A 62 -42.92 10.29 12.96
CA VAL A 62 -42.21 11.58 12.96
C VAL A 62 -42.46 12.30 11.63
N PRO A 63 -42.82 13.60 11.62
CA PRO A 63 -42.99 14.35 10.38
C PRO A 63 -41.70 14.41 9.56
N LEU A 64 -41.83 14.31 8.23
CA LEU A 64 -40.72 14.33 7.26
C LEU A 64 -39.81 15.56 7.38
N GLU A 65 -40.35 16.68 7.84
CA GLU A 65 -39.63 17.94 7.99
C GLU A 65 -38.71 17.94 9.24
N THR A 66 -38.93 17.02 10.17
CA THR A 66 -38.24 17.03 11.48
C THR A 66 -36.98 16.18 11.50
N VAL A 67 -36.94 15.04 10.79
CA VAL A 67 -35.78 14.13 10.76
C VAL A 67 -35.63 13.49 9.38
N ARG A 68 -34.61 13.92 8.62
CA ARG A 68 -34.17 13.27 7.38
C ARG A 68 -32.68 12.96 7.49
N VAL A 69 -32.33 11.69 7.59
CA VAL A 69 -30.94 11.21 7.51
C VAL A 69 -30.49 11.35 6.07
N ASP A 70 -29.48 12.19 5.85
CA ASP A 70 -28.86 12.41 4.55
C ASP A 70 -27.90 11.26 4.23
N PRO A 71 -28.15 10.45 3.18
CA PRO A 71 -27.29 9.35 2.78
C PRO A 71 -25.86 9.80 2.45
N THR A 72 -25.68 11.03 1.94
CA THR A 72 -24.36 11.57 1.62
C THR A 72 -23.54 11.85 2.88
N ARG A 73 -24.18 12.34 3.94
CA ARG A 73 -23.53 12.55 5.25
C ARG A 73 -23.14 11.22 5.90
N MET A 74 -23.97 10.20 5.80
CA MET A 74 -23.63 8.85 6.27
C MET A 74 -22.44 8.30 5.50
N ALA A 75 -22.46 8.38 4.17
CA ALA A 75 -21.34 7.96 3.33
C ALA A 75 -20.05 8.71 3.70
N GLN A 76 -20.10 10.04 3.87
CA GLN A 76 -18.96 10.84 4.31
C GLN A 76 -18.44 10.38 5.69
N GLY A 77 -19.33 10.09 6.65
CA GLY A 77 -18.96 9.58 7.97
C GLY A 77 -18.26 8.23 7.90
N ILE A 78 -18.78 7.31 7.08
CA ILE A 78 -18.16 6.00 6.82
C ILE A 78 -16.76 6.20 6.23
N MET A 79 -16.63 6.99 5.16
CA MET A 79 -15.33 7.23 4.52
C MET A 79 -14.31 7.88 5.46
N THR A 80 -14.77 8.78 6.34
CA THR A 80 -13.93 9.41 7.37
C THR A 80 -13.43 8.36 8.38
N GLY A 81 -14.32 7.50 8.88
CA GLY A 81 -13.95 6.42 9.80
C GLY A 81 -12.99 5.40 9.19
N ILE A 82 -13.18 5.05 7.91
CA ILE A 82 -12.27 4.16 7.19
C ILE A 82 -10.88 4.78 7.00
N GLY A 83 -10.80 6.11 6.90
CA GLY A 83 -9.52 6.84 6.88
C GLY A 83 -8.63 6.50 8.08
N PHE A 84 -9.21 6.30 9.27
CA PHE A 84 -8.47 5.87 10.46
C PHE A 84 -7.89 4.45 10.32
N LEU A 85 -8.68 3.49 9.81
CA LEU A 85 -8.18 2.14 9.53
C LEU A 85 -7.09 2.15 8.45
N GLY A 86 -7.25 2.99 7.42
CA GLY A 86 -6.26 3.20 6.37
C GLY A 86 -4.94 3.73 6.92
N ALA A 87 -4.97 4.76 7.77
CA ALA A 87 -3.79 5.27 8.45
C ALA A 87 -3.13 4.20 9.35
N GLY A 88 -3.93 3.40 10.06
CA GLY A 88 -3.44 2.34 10.93
C GLY A 88 -2.77 1.15 10.23
N VAL A 89 -2.89 1.01 8.90
CA VAL A 89 -2.18 -0.02 8.12
C VAL A 89 -0.98 0.54 7.34
N ILE A 90 -0.81 1.86 7.27
CA ILE A 90 0.33 2.50 6.64
C ILE A 90 1.43 2.65 7.69
N MET A 91 2.49 1.86 7.53
CA MET A 91 3.60 1.80 8.49
C MET A 91 4.89 2.24 7.83
N LYS A 92 5.65 3.10 8.51
CA LYS A 92 7.00 3.48 8.09
C LYS A 92 8.00 2.55 8.77
N GLU A 93 8.69 1.74 7.98
CA GLU A 93 9.79 0.88 8.43
C GLU A 93 11.10 1.45 7.88
N GLY A 94 11.86 2.13 8.75
CA GLY A 94 13.09 2.82 8.37
C GLY A 94 12.85 3.90 7.32
N LEU A 95 13.39 3.70 6.11
CA LEU A 95 13.23 4.61 4.96
C LEU A 95 12.09 4.20 4.01
N THR A 96 11.40 3.09 4.29
CA THR A 96 10.33 2.54 3.43
C THR A 96 8.95 2.75 4.05
N VAL A 97 7.93 2.94 3.22
CA VAL A 97 6.53 3.09 3.65
C VAL A 97 5.74 1.91 3.10
N ARG A 98 5.22 1.05 3.97
CA ARG A 98 4.45 -0.13 3.59
C ARG A 98 2.96 0.08 3.84
N GLY A 99 2.14 -0.66 3.11
CA GLY A 99 0.70 -0.72 3.36
C GLY A 99 -0.15 0.27 2.57
N LEU A 100 0.42 1.07 1.66
CA LEU A 100 -0.32 2.02 0.81
C LEU A 100 -1.44 1.34 0.00
N THR A 101 -1.13 0.27 -0.73
CA THR A 101 -2.14 -0.50 -1.49
C THR A 101 -3.16 -1.16 -0.56
N THR A 102 -2.74 -1.59 0.63
CA THR A 102 -3.65 -2.18 1.63
C THR A 102 -4.65 -1.13 2.11
N ALA A 103 -4.20 0.07 2.45
CA ALA A 103 -5.07 1.19 2.82
C ALA A 103 -6.06 1.52 1.69
N ALA A 104 -5.56 1.65 0.45
CA ALA A 104 -6.40 1.90 -0.71
C ALA A 104 -7.45 0.78 -0.94
N SER A 105 -7.06 -0.48 -0.78
CA SER A 105 -7.97 -1.63 -0.93
C SER A 105 -9.08 -1.66 0.13
N ILE A 106 -8.77 -1.27 1.39
CA ILE A 106 -9.78 -1.13 2.44
C ILE A 106 -10.75 0.01 2.09
N TRP A 107 -10.21 1.14 1.60
CA TRP A 107 -10.99 2.32 1.26
C TRP A 107 -12.01 2.04 0.14
N ILE A 108 -11.57 1.43 -0.97
CA ILE A 108 -12.48 1.08 -2.08
C ILE A 108 -13.48 0.01 -1.66
N THR A 109 -13.09 -0.95 -0.82
CA THR A 109 -13.99 -1.99 -0.29
C THR A 109 -15.14 -1.38 0.52
N ALA A 110 -14.85 -0.34 1.31
CA ALA A 110 -15.89 0.41 2.03
C ALA A 110 -16.82 1.15 1.07
N SER A 111 -16.28 1.81 0.04
CA SER A 111 -17.10 2.48 -0.99
C SER A 111 -18.03 1.51 -1.71
N ILE A 112 -17.57 0.30 -2.04
CA ILE A 112 -18.40 -0.77 -2.60
C ILE A 112 -19.51 -1.15 -1.62
N GLY A 113 -19.19 -1.31 -0.33
CA GLY A 113 -20.17 -1.58 0.72
C GLY A 113 -21.25 -0.49 0.82
N ILE A 114 -20.87 0.79 0.69
CA ILE A 114 -21.82 1.92 0.65
C ILE A 114 -22.81 1.75 -0.51
N LEU A 115 -22.30 1.48 -1.72
CA LEU A 115 -23.13 1.28 -2.91
C LEU A 115 -24.08 0.09 -2.77
N LEU A 116 -23.60 -1.02 -2.20
CA LEU A 116 -24.42 -2.21 -1.97
C LEU A 116 -25.49 -1.97 -0.89
N GLY A 117 -25.18 -1.22 0.16
CA GLY A 117 -26.14 -0.88 1.22
C GLY A 117 -27.29 0.01 0.76
N ILE A 118 -27.09 0.82 -0.29
CA ILE A 118 -28.17 1.58 -0.95
C ILE A 118 -28.84 0.82 -2.11
N GLY A 119 -28.39 -0.39 -2.42
CA GLY A 119 -28.91 -1.20 -3.53
C GLY A 119 -28.42 -0.79 -4.91
N PHE A 120 -27.34 -0.01 -5.01
CA PHE A 120 -26.76 0.40 -6.29
C PHE A 120 -25.76 -0.66 -6.81
N TYR A 121 -26.29 -1.83 -7.18
CA TYR A 121 -25.47 -3.01 -7.49
C TYR A 121 -24.60 -2.88 -8.73
N PHE A 122 -25.08 -2.24 -9.80
CA PHE A 122 -24.33 -2.13 -11.05
C PHE A 122 -22.93 -1.49 -10.87
N PRO A 123 -22.79 -0.27 -10.32
CA PRO A 123 -21.48 0.32 -10.07
C PRO A 123 -20.70 -0.45 -9.01
N ALA A 124 -21.34 -1.08 -8.03
CA ALA A 124 -20.65 -1.92 -7.05
C ALA A 124 -19.97 -3.14 -7.68
N ILE A 125 -20.65 -3.81 -8.61
CA ILE A 125 -20.09 -4.96 -9.36
C ILE A 125 -18.93 -4.49 -10.24
N VAL A 126 -19.13 -3.41 -11.01
CA VAL A 126 -18.07 -2.84 -11.85
C VAL A 126 -16.85 -2.45 -11.02
N ALA A 127 -17.05 -1.75 -9.90
CA ALA A 127 -15.96 -1.37 -8.99
C ALA A 127 -15.25 -2.58 -8.37
N THR A 128 -15.98 -3.64 -8.02
CA THR A 128 -15.39 -4.89 -7.51
C THR A 128 -14.50 -5.54 -8.57
N LEU A 129 -14.98 -5.66 -9.81
CA LEU A 129 -14.21 -6.23 -10.92
C LEU A 129 -12.98 -5.39 -11.26
N LEU A 130 -13.11 -4.06 -11.31
CA LEU A 130 -11.97 -3.16 -11.53
C LEU A 130 -10.95 -3.24 -10.40
N THR A 131 -11.41 -3.40 -9.15
CA THR A 131 -10.53 -3.54 -7.99
C THR A 131 -9.74 -4.85 -8.09
N LEU A 132 -10.41 -5.97 -8.32
CA LEU A 132 -9.76 -7.28 -8.50
C LEU A 132 -8.81 -7.27 -9.70
N GLY A 133 -9.24 -6.67 -10.81
CA GLY A 133 -8.44 -6.47 -12.01
C GLY A 133 -7.20 -5.65 -11.71
N THR A 134 -7.32 -4.53 -11.01
CA THR A 134 -6.16 -3.69 -10.63
C THR A 134 -5.21 -4.43 -9.72
N LEU A 135 -5.72 -5.11 -8.68
CA LEU A 135 -4.88 -5.86 -7.73
C LEU A 135 -4.16 -7.05 -8.38
N SER A 136 -4.80 -7.70 -9.36
CA SER A 136 -4.25 -8.89 -10.04
C SER A 136 -3.40 -8.57 -11.27
N LEU A 137 -3.86 -7.64 -12.13
CA LEU A 137 -3.25 -7.31 -13.43
C LEU A 137 -1.98 -6.46 -13.27
N PHE A 138 -1.93 -5.58 -12.26
CA PHE A 138 -0.76 -4.72 -12.07
C PHE A 138 0.50 -5.54 -11.77
N ARG A 139 0.37 -6.73 -11.17
CA ARG A 139 1.48 -7.67 -11.00
C ARG A 139 1.99 -8.24 -12.32
N TRP A 140 1.09 -8.57 -13.26
CA TRP A 140 1.51 -9.07 -14.57
C TRP A 140 2.20 -7.98 -15.36
N ILE A 141 1.71 -6.75 -15.25
CA ILE A 141 2.34 -5.57 -15.85
C ILE A 141 3.72 -5.29 -15.20
N GLU A 142 3.85 -5.36 -13.88
CA GLU A 142 5.13 -5.25 -13.17
C GLU A 142 6.12 -6.35 -13.57
N ALA A 143 5.64 -7.56 -13.86
CA ALA A 143 6.49 -8.66 -14.33
C ALA A 143 6.99 -8.46 -15.78
N ILE A 144 6.23 -7.74 -16.60
CA ILE A 144 6.58 -7.44 -17.99
C ILE A 144 7.41 -6.15 -18.09
N MET A 145 7.17 -5.20 -17.18
CA MET A 145 7.94 -3.97 -17.10
C MET A 145 9.32 -4.28 -16.52
N PRO A 146 10.42 -3.95 -17.21
CA PRO A 146 11.75 -4.12 -16.65
C PRO A 146 11.88 -3.20 -15.43
N SER A 147 11.69 -3.75 -14.22
CA SER A 147 11.87 -3.00 -12.99
C SER A 147 13.33 -2.60 -12.90
N GLN A 148 13.62 -1.32 -13.12
CA GLN A 148 14.93 -0.75 -12.83
C GLN A 148 15.06 -0.77 -11.31
N TYR A 149 15.73 -1.79 -10.76
CA TYR A 149 15.93 -1.88 -9.31
C TYR A 149 16.89 -0.76 -8.91
N TYR A 150 16.43 0.21 -8.13
CA TYR A 150 17.31 1.21 -7.53
C TYR A 150 17.71 0.73 -6.14
N ALA A 151 18.85 1.18 -5.65
CA ALA A 151 19.27 1.02 -4.28
C ALA A 151 20.00 2.28 -3.81
N ARG A 152 19.91 2.57 -2.51
CA ARG A 152 20.78 3.55 -1.86
C ARG A 152 22.00 2.82 -1.35
N LEU A 153 23.16 3.24 -1.85
CA LEU A 153 24.46 2.79 -1.38
C LEU A 153 25.04 3.88 -0.49
N HIS A 154 25.38 3.49 0.74
CA HIS A 154 26.14 4.28 1.69
C HIS A 154 27.46 3.57 1.97
N VAL A 155 28.58 4.26 1.83
CA VAL A 155 29.91 3.72 2.15
C VAL A 155 30.66 4.75 2.98
N ARG A 156 31.17 4.31 4.13
CA ARG A 156 31.93 5.14 5.08
C ARG A 156 33.40 4.72 5.05
N PHE A 157 34.28 5.69 4.90
CA PHE A 157 35.73 5.53 4.86
C PHE A 157 36.39 6.31 5.99
N LYS A 158 37.57 5.88 6.42
CA LYS A 158 38.46 6.74 7.22
C LYS A 158 38.91 7.90 6.33
N ARG A 159 38.90 9.13 6.85
CA ARG A 159 39.29 10.32 6.06
C ARG A 159 40.69 10.25 5.44
N GLN A 160 41.61 9.53 6.09
CA GLN A 160 43.01 9.42 5.67
C GLN A 160 43.25 8.28 4.67
N ASP A 161 42.25 7.43 4.45
CA ASP A 161 42.35 6.20 3.65
C ASP A 161 41.02 6.00 2.89
N LEU A 162 40.67 7.02 2.10
CA LEU A 162 39.44 7.04 1.30
C LEU A 162 39.72 6.50 -0.10
N LEU A 163 38.75 5.75 -0.63
CA LEU A 163 38.75 5.40 -2.04
C LEU A 163 38.25 6.61 -2.86
N PRO A 164 39.03 7.15 -3.81
CA PRO A 164 38.59 8.28 -4.61
C PRO A 164 37.29 8.00 -5.35
N GLU A 165 36.48 9.04 -5.56
CA GLU A 165 35.17 8.91 -6.22
C GLU A 165 35.21 8.16 -7.57
N PRO A 166 36.16 8.44 -8.48
CA PRO A 166 36.24 7.73 -9.75
C PRO A 166 36.50 6.22 -9.55
N GLU A 167 37.37 5.85 -8.63
CA GLU A 167 37.70 4.45 -8.33
C GLU A 167 36.53 3.72 -7.67
N LEU A 168 35.82 4.40 -6.75
CA LEU A 168 34.60 3.88 -6.14
C LEU A 168 33.51 3.67 -7.19
N ARG A 169 33.36 4.63 -8.11
CA ARG A 169 32.40 4.54 -9.21
C ARG A 169 32.74 3.37 -10.14
N ASP A 170 34.00 3.21 -10.52
CA ASP A 170 34.46 2.11 -11.37
C ASP A 170 34.23 0.76 -10.68
N LEU A 171 34.52 0.66 -9.38
CA LEU A 171 34.27 -0.53 -8.57
C LEU A 171 32.78 -0.90 -8.58
N ILE A 172 31.89 0.06 -8.34
CA ILE A 172 30.45 -0.16 -8.32
C ILE A 172 29.97 -0.59 -9.72
N THR A 173 30.46 0.07 -10.76
CA THR A 173 30.07 -0.19 -12.15
C THR A 173 30.53 -1.56 -12.63
N ALA A 174 31.72 -2.00 -12.22
CA ALA A 174 32.26 -3.34 -12.49
C ALA A 174 31.38 -4.46 -11.90
N HIS A 175 30.60 -4.17 -10.86
CA HIS A 175 29.67 -5.14 -10.24
C HIS A 175 28.26 -5.09 -10.84
N GLY A 176 28.05 -4.35 -11.94
CA GLY A 176 26.77 -4.32 -12.67
C GLY A 176 25.76 -3.30 -12.13
N PHE A 177 26.25 -2.29 -11.43
CA PHE A 177 25.46 -1.14 -11.00
C PHE A 177 25.72 0.06 -11.90
N SER A 178 24.78 1.00 -12.01
CA SER A 178 25.06 2.33 -12.55
C SER A 178 24.76 3.39 -11.50
N VAL A 179 25.73 4.29 -11.26
CA VAL A 179 25.67 5.32 -10.21
C VAL A 179 24.90 6.56 -10.68
N ALA A 180 24.02 7.07 -9.84
CA ALA A 180 23.29 8.33 -9.98
C ALA A 180 23.25 9.08 -8.64
N ASN A 181 23.13 10.41 -8.69
CA ASN A 181 22.96 11.27 -7.51
C ASN A 181 23.98 11.01 -6.39
N LEU A 182 25.28 11.14 -6.72
CA LEU A 182 26.34 11.03 -5.73
C LEU A 182 26.40 12.30 -4.87
N SER A 183 26.50 12.11 -3.56
CA SER A 183 26.78 13.15 -2.58
C SER A 183 27.88 12.71 -1.63
N TYR A 184 28.61 13.69 -1.10
CA TYR A 184 29.73 13.51 -0.18
C TYR A 184 29.50 14.31 1.10
N GLN A 185 29.80 13.70 2.25
CA GLN A 185 29.71 14.35 3.56
C GLN A 185 30.89 13.94 4.45
N LEU A 186 31.31 14.85 5.34
CA LEU A 186 32.19 14.55 6.46
C LEU A 186 31.33 14.31 7.71
N ALA A 187 31.53 13.17 8.35
CA ALA A 187 30.85 12.76 9.57
C ALA A 187 31.83 12.56 10.73
N ASP A 188 31.31 12.30 11.93
CA ASP A 188 32.09 12.03 13.14
C ASP A 188 33.18 13.10 13.39
N GLU A 189 32.75 14.36 13.50
CA GLU A 189 33.63 15.53 13.69
C GLU A 189 34.70 15.68 12.58
N GLY A 190 34.40 15.17 11.38
CA GLY A 190 35.30 15.23 10.22
C GLY A 190 36.37 14.15 10.21
N LYS A 191 36.20 13.06 10.98
CA LYS A 191 37.09 11.89 10.97
C LYS A 191 36.68 10.85 9.91
N VAL A 192 35.40 10.82 9.55
CA VAL A 192 34.83 9.87 8.60
C VAL A 192 34.38 10.59 7.34
N PHE A 193 34.67 10.01 6.19
CA PHE A 193 34.21 10.48 4.89
C PHE A 193 33.12 9.53 4.36
N GLU A 194 32.00 10.08 3.94
CA GLU A 194 30.83 9.31 3.53
C GLU A 194 30.48 9.59 2.07
N TYR A 195 30.30 8.51 1.30
CA TYR A 195 29.69 8.55 -0.01
C TYR A 195 28.28 8.00 0.07
N GLN A 196 27.33 8.82 -0.37
CA GLN A 196 25.93 8.43 -0.52
C GLN A 196 25.53 8.54 -1.99
N MET A 197 24.90 7.50 -2.53
CA MET A 197 24.46 7.50 -3.92
C MET A 197 23.25 6.62 -4.17
N THR A 198 22.55 6.90 -5.26
CA THR A 198 21.52 6.01 -5.80
C THR A 198 22.14 5.17 -6.89
N VAL A 199 22.17 3.85 -6.70
CA VAL A 199 22.67 2.91 -7.71
C VAL A 199 21.49 2.19 -8.36
N ARG A 200 21.57 1.97 -9.67
CA ARG A 200 20.61 1.15 -10.41
C ARG A 200 21.23 -0.21 -10.67
N VAL A 201 20.46 -1.27 -10.46
CA VAL A 201 20.93 -2.65 -10.40
C VAL A 201 20.36 -3.43 -11.58
N GLY A 202 21.24 -4.02 -12.39
CA GLY A 202 20.81 -4.87 -13.50
C GLY A 202 20.43 -6.30 -13.08
N ASN A 203 21.00 -6.81 -11.99
CA ASN A 203 20.78 -8.18 -11.50
C ASN A 203 20.81 -8.23 -9.96
N ARG A 204 19.86 -8.95 -9.32
CA ARG A 204 19.84 -9.16 -7.86
C ARG A 204 21.12 -9.80 -7.31
N ASP A 205 21.82 -10.65 -8.07
CA ASP A 205 23.09 -11.23 -7.63
C ASP A 205 24.22 -10.20 -7.49
N SER A 206 24.07 -9.01 -8.10
CA SER A 206 25.05 -7.93 -7.98
C SER A 206 25.14 -7.37 -6.55
N TYR A 207 24.06 -7.40 -5.75
CA TYR A 207 24.09 -6.98 -4.34
C TYR A 207 25.11 -7.76 -3.53
N ARG A 208 25.05 -9.10 -3.63
CA ARG A 208 25.94 -10.00 -2.89
C ARG A 208 27.40 -9.78 -3.28
N ARG A 209 27.70 -9.70 -4.58
CA ARG A 209 29.07 -9.51 -5.07
C ARG A 209 29.66 -8.17 -4.64
N LEU A 210 28.88 -7.09 -4.71
CA LEU A 210 29.35 -5.78 -4.24
C LEU A 210 29.58 -5.78 -2.72
N ALA A 211 28.70 -6.41 -1.94
CA ALA A 211 28.87 -6.52 -0.50
C ALA A 211 30.13 -7.31 -0.14
N GLU A 212 30.37 -8.47 -0.77
CA GLU A 212 31.59 -9.28 -0.57
C GLU A 212 32.87 -8.46 -0.86
N THR A 213 32.88 -7.71 -1.96
CA THR A 213 34.01 -6.84 -2.33
C THR A 213 34.23 -5.69 -1.35
N LEU A 214 33.16 -5.05 -0.84
CA LEU A 214 33.27 -3.96 0.13
C LEU A 214 33.72 -4.48 1.50
N THR A 215 33.23 -5.64 1.94
CA THR A 215 33.67 -6.30 3.19
C THR A 215 35.16 -6.68 3.14
N GLY A 216 35.66 -7.08 1.97
CA GLY A 216 37.07 -7.46 1.80
C GLY A 216 38.08 -6.30 1.81
N ARG A 217 37.64 -5.04 1.94
CA ARG A 217 38.49 -3.86 1.89
C ARG A 217 38.67 -3.24 3.27
N GLU A 218 39.92 -3.21 3.76
CA GLU A 218 40.28 -2.61 5.06
C GLU A 218 39.97 -1.11 5.18
N GLN A 219 39.84 -0.42 4.04
CA GLN A 219 39.55 1.01 3.94
C GLN A 219 38.08 1.33 4.28
N VAL A 220 37.17 0.36 4.10
CA VAL A 220 35.73 0.50 4.33
C VAL A 220 35.45 0.28 5.81
N LEU A 221 34.99 1.32 6.51
CA LEU A 221 34.58 1.21 7.91
C LEU A 221 33.23 0.53 8.04
N GLU A 222 32.30 0.92 7.16
CA GLU A 222 30.90 0.53 7.20
C GLU A 222 30.28 0.75 5.83
N PHE A 223 29.34 -0.11 5.44
CA PHE A 223 28.53 0.12 4.24
C PHE A 223 27.10 -0.36 4.46
N HIS A 224 26.19 0.26 3.72
CA HIS A 224 24.80 -0.16 3.66
C HIS A 224 24.30 -0.15 2.22
N ILE A 225 23.60 -1.21 1.82
CA ILE A 225 22.97 -1.32 0.49
C ILE A 225 21.48 -1.58 0.68
N TYR A 226 20.67 -0.55 0.46
CA TYR A 226 19.22 -0.61 0.66
C TYR A 226 18.48 -0.59 -0.68
N PRO A 227 17.78 -1.65 -1.10
CA PRO A 227 16.87 -1.59 -2.24
C PRO A 227 15.88 -0.43 -2.08
N THR A 228 15.65 0.31 -3.16
CA THR A 228 14.69 1.41 -3.24
C THR A 228 13.48 0.88 -4.02
N GLY A 229 12.54 0.29 -3.29
CA GLY A 229 11.32 -0.36 -3.81
C GLY A 229 10.65 -1.20 -2.71
N ASP A 230 9.34 -1.41 -2.80
CA ASP A 230 8.50 -2.11 -1.80
C ASP A 230 8.78 -3.62 -1.64
#